data_AF-A0A368GP16-F1
#
_entry.id   AF-A0A368GP16-F1
#
_cell.length_a   1.000
_cell.length_b   1.000
_cell.length_c   1.000
_cell.angle_alpha   90.00
_cell.angle_beta   90.00
_cell.angle_gamma   90.00
#
_symmetry.space_group_name_H-M   'P 1'
#
loop_
_entity.id
_entity.type
_entity.pdbx_description
1 polymer ?
#
loop_
_entity_poly.entity_id
_entity_poly.type
_entity_poly.pdbx_seq_one_letter_code
_entity_poly.pdbx_strand_id
1 'polypeptide(L)'
;MIDNPDLYPNHPREDIAYVFSHYFGTFITATLIFIVYALGRSNQPYAPSELVLPAFIAGSMWAIAQWSFFVANQHLSQAISFPIITSLPACIASMWGIFYFREI
;
A
#
# COMPACT_ATOMS: atom_id res chain seq x y z
N MET A 1 -0.67 -4.91 -17.22
CA MET A 1 -1.51 -3.69 -17.30
C MET A 1 -1.20 -2.83 -18.55
N ILE A 2 -1.52 -3.27 -19.78
CA ILE A 2 -1.57 -2.38 -20.97
C ILE A 2 -2.69 -2.90 -21.89
N ASP A 3 -3.71 -2.08 -22.13
CA ASP A 3 -4.80 -2.38 -23.06
C ASP A 3 -4.40 -2.21 -24.55
N ASN A 4 -3.15 -1.77 -24.84
CA ASN A 4 -2.60 -1.56 -26.19
C ASN A 4 -1.12 -2.01 -26.31
N PRO A 5 -0.83 -3.32 -26.38
CA PRO A 5 0.53 -3.88 -26.39
C PRO A 5 1.37 -3.48 -27.62
N ASP A 6 0.71 -3.03 -28.68
CA ASP A 6 1.25 -2.56 -29.95
C ASP A 6 1.98 -1.22 -29.87
N LEU A 7 1.69 -0.37 -28.89
CA LEU A 7 2.33 0.94 -28.69
C LEU A 7 3.66 0.88 -27.91
N TYR A 8 3.92 -0.20 -27.17
CA TYR A 8 5.07 -0.28 -26.25
C TYR A 8 5.80 -1.64 -26.30
N PRO A 9 6.52 -1.94 -27.41
CA PRO A 9 7.07 -3.28 -27.66
C PRO A 9 8.16 -3.74 -26.66
N ASN A 10 8.84 -2.82 -25.97
CA ASN A 10 9.93 -3.11 -25.03
C ASN A 10 9.50 -3.06 -23.55
N HIS A 11 8.19 -3.01 -23.24
CA HIS A 11 7.75 -2.91 -21.86
C HIS A 11 7.93 -4.24 -21.10
N PRO A 12 8.23 -4.20 -19.78
CA PRO A 12 8.15 -5.38 -18.92
C PRO A 12 6.72 -5.93 -18.90
N ARG A 13 6.53 -7.19 -19.33
CA ARG A 13 5.19 -7.82 -19.43
C ARG A 13 4.60 -8.17 -18.07
N GLU A 14 5.45 -8.24 -17.04
CA GLU A 14 5.04 -8.59 -15.70
C GLU A 14 4.96 -7.34 -14.83
N ASP A 15 3.79 -7.08 -14.24
CA ASP A 15 3.55 -5.90 -13.41
C ASP A 15 4.42 -5.94 -12.13
N ILE A 16 4.93 -7.12 -11.74
CA ILE A 16 5.92 -7.28 -10.66
C ILE A 16 7.24 -6.52 -10.91
N ALA A 17 7.59 -6.24 -12.17
CA ALA A 17 8.79 -5.44 -12.48
C ALA A 17 8.70 -4.00 -11.93
N TYR A 18 7.48 -3.48 -11.76
CA TYR A 18 7.24 -2.13 -11.23
C TYR A 18 7.17 -2.08 -9.71
N VAL A 19 7.07 -3.22 -9.04
CA VAL A 19 6.94 -3.33 -7.58
C VAL A 19 8.16 -2.71 -6.88
N PHE A 20 9.36 -2.96 -7.39
CA PHE A 20 10.58 -2.36 -6.85
C PHE A 20 10.56 -0.83 -6.93
N SER A 21 10.21 -0.29 -8.10
CA SER A 21 10.10 1.17 -8.29
C SER A 21 9.04 1.79 -7.38
N HIS A 22 7.91 1.11 -7.20
CA HIS A 22 6.84 1.54 -6.31
C HIS A 22 7.27 1.63 -4.84
N TYR A 23 7.92 0.58 -4.33
CA TYR A 23 8.42 0.58 -2.95
C TYR A 23 9.56 1.58 -2.75
N PHE A 24 10.45 1.71 -3.73
CA PHE A 24 11.54 2.67 -3.67
C PHE A 24 11.04 4.13 -3.66
N GLY A 25 10.03 4.44 -4.49
CA GLY A 25 9.37 5.75 -4.47
C GLY A 25 8.68 6.03 -3.14
N THR A 26 8.02 5.01 -2.56
CA THR A 26 7.39 5.11 -1.23
C THR A 26 8.44 5.40 -0.15
N PHE A 27 9.58 4.71 -0.19
CA PHE A 27 10.69 4.92 0.75
C PHE A 27 11.28 6.34 0.67
N ILE A 28 11.53 6.85 -0.54
CA ILE A 28 12.01 8.22 -0.75
C ILE A 28 10.99 9.21 -0.21
N THR A 29 9.72 9.03 -0.56
CA THR A 29 8.64 9.95 -0.14
C THR A 29 8.49 9.98 1.37
N ALA A 30 8.48 8.82 2.02
CA ALA A 30 8.43 8.72 3.49
C ALA A 30 9.63 9.40 4.16
N THR A 31 10.83 9.23 3.60
CA THR A 31 12.06 9.85 4.09
C THR A 31 12.01 11.38 3.93
N LEU A 32 11.54 11.88 2.79
CA LEU A 32 11.38 13.32 2.57
C LEU A 32 10.37 13.95 3.54
N ILE A 33 9.22 13.31 3.73
CA ILE A 33 8.21 13.77 4.70
C ILE A 33 8.81 13.80 6.10
N PHE A 34 9.56 12.76 6.49
CA PHE A 34 10.22 12.69 7.79
C PHE A 34 11.26 13.81 7.97
N ILE A 35 12.09 14.07 6.94
CA ILE A 35 13.08 15.16 6.97
C ILE A 35 12.39 16.51 7.13
N VAL A 36 11.35 16.79 6.35
CA VAL A 36 10.58 18.06 6.43
C VAL A 36 9.95 18.21 7.83
N TYR A 37 9.37 17.13 8.36
CA TYR A 37 8.81 17.12 9.72
C TYR A 37 9.89 17.39 10.79
N ALA A 38 11.05 16.75 10.70
CA ALA A 38 12.15 16.94 11.63
C ALA A 38 12.72 18.37 11.60
N LEU A 39 12.85 18.95 10.40
CA LEU A 39 13.28 20.34 10.20
C LEU A 39 12.27 21.33 10.79
N GLY A 40 10.97 21.13 10.55
CA GLY A 40 9.90 21.99 11.09
C GLY A 40 9.75 21.90 12.60
N ARG A 41 10.19 20.80 13.22
CA ARG A 41 10.15 20.58 14.68
C ARG A 41 11.46 20.93 15.39
N SER A 42 12.38 21.66 14.73
CA SER A 42 13.69 22.05 15.28
C SER A 42 14.42 20.90 15.97
N ASN A 43 14.48 19.74 15.31
CA ASN A 43 15.18 18.54 15.79
C ASN A 43 14.59 17.89 17.07
N GLN A 44 13.36 18.23 17.46
CA GLN A 44 12.55 17.50 18.46
C GLN A 44 11.31 16.84 17.82
N PRO A 45 11.48 15.89 16.89
CA PRO A 45 10.36 15.12 16.37
C PRO A 45 9.76 14.26 17.50
N TYR A 46 8.45 14.41 17.74
CA TYR A 46 7.74 13.52 18.64
C TYR A 46 7.51 12.18 17.94
N ALA A 47 8.31 11.18 18.30
CA ALA A 47 8.23 9.82 17.77
C ALA A 47 8.36 8.83 18.95
N PRO A 48 7.26 8.50 19.64
CA PRO A 48 7.31 7.55 20.75
C PRO A 48 7.70 6.17 20.24
N SER A 49 8.64 5.51 20.91
CA SER A 49 9.15 4.19 20.53
C SER A 49 8.07 3.11 20.54
N GLU A 50 7.02 3.30 21.34
CA GLU A 50 5.86 2.40 21.44
C GLU A 50 5.08 2.30 20.13
N LEU A 51 5.11 3.34 19.28
CA LEU A 51 4.41 3.32 17.99
C LEU A 51 5.23 2.67 16.88
N VAL A 52 6.53 2.47 17.06
CA VAL A 52 7.41 1.94 16.01
C VAL A 52 7.04 0.51 15.63
N LEU A 53 6.80 -0.34 16.62
CA LEU A 53 6.42 -1.74 16.39
C LEU A 53 5.07 -1.88 15.66
N PRO A 54 3.96 -1.28 16.15
CA PRO A 54 2.68 -1.37 15.44
C PRO A 54 2.72 -0.70 14.07
N ALA A 55 3.47 0.41 13.90
CA ALA A 55 3.65 1.03 12.59
C ALA A 55 4.39 0.10 11.62
N PHE A 56 5.41 -0.63 12.08
CA PHE A 56 6.13 -1.60 11.26
C PHE A 56 5.25 -2.77 10.82
N ILE A 57 4.42 -3.30 11.72
CA ILE A 57 3.45 -4.36 11.42
C ILE A 57 2.44 -3.87 10.39
N ALA A 58 1.85 -2.69 10.62
CA ALA A 58 0.87 -2.10 9.69
C ALA A 58 1.48 -1.83 8.31
N GLY A 59 2.71 -1.30 8.25
CA GLY A 59 3.43 -1.07 7.00
C GLY A 59 3.74 -2.38 6.26
N SER A 60 4.11 -3.43 6.98
CA SER A 60 4.35 -4.77 6.40
C SER A 60 3.07 -5.37 5.83
N MET A 61 1.95 -5.26 6.56
CA MET A 61 0.63 -5.68 6.08
C MET A 61 0.24 -4.93 4.80
N TRP A 62 0.45 -3.62 4.77
CA TRP A 62 0.19 -2.80 3.59
C TRP A 62 1.04 -3.23 2.39
N ALA A 63 2.33 -3.50 2.58
CA ALA A 63 3.20 -3.98 1.50
C ALA A 63 2.71 -5.33 0.94
N ILE A 64 2.38 -6.28 1.80
CA ILE A 64 1.84 -7.59 1.35
C ILE A 64 0.54 -7.40 0.55
N ALA A 65 -0.35 -6.50 1.00
CA ALA A 65 -1.60 -6.19 0.32
C ALA A 65 -1.34 -5.57 -1.07
N GLN A 66 -0.43 -4.60 -1.18
CA GLN A 66 -0.10 -3.97 -2.45
C GLN A 66 0.54 -4.96 -3.44
N TRP A 67 1.45 -5.80 -2.97
CA TRP A 67 2.01 -6.85 -3.82
C TRP A 67 0.93 -7.82 -4.33
N SER A 68 0.03 -8.25 -3.45
CA SER A 68 -1.12 -9.09 -3.82
C SER A 68 -2.05 -8.40 -4.83
N PHE A 69 -2.23 -7.08 -4.70
CA PHE A 69 -3.01 -6.28 -5.64
C PHE A 69 -2.36 -6.24 -7.03
N PHE A 70 -1.04 -6.06 -7.13
CA PHE A 70 -0.34 -6.13 -8.41
C PHE A 70 -0.55 -7.49 -9.10
N VAL A 71 -0.44 -8.59 -8.36
CA VAL A 71 -0.70 -9.95 -8.88
C VAL A 71 -2.16 -10.09 -9.31
N ALA A 72 -3.13 -9.63 -8.52
CA ALA A 72 -4.54 -9.69 -8.86
C ALA A 72 -4.86 -8.92 -10.14
N ASN A 73 -4.30 -7.73 -10.32
CA ASN A 73 -4.50 -6.92 -11.52
C ASN A 73 -3.95 -7.61 -12.78
N GLN A 74 -2.84 -8.36 -12.67
CA GLN A 74 -2.30 -9.14 -13.78
C GLN A 74 -3.26 -10.24 -14.25
N HIS A 75 -3.98 -10.87 -13.33
CA HIS A 75 -4.82 -12.04 -13.63
C HIS A 75 -6.28 -11.70 -13.92
N LEU A 76 -6.85 -10.69 -13.27
CA LEU A 76 -8.28 -10.35 -13.35
C LEU A 76 -8.56 -9.04 -14.10
N SER A 77 -7.54 -8.30 -14.51
CA SER A 77 -7.66 -6.92 -15.00
C SER A 77 -8.14 -5.93 -13.93
N GLN A 78 -7.74 -4.68 -14.12
CA GLN A 78 -8.02 -3.57 -13.23
C GLN A 78 -9.53 -3.39 -12.96
N ALA A 79 -10.36 -3.57 -13.99
CA ALA A 79 -11.81 -3.38 -13.89
C ALA A 79 -12.49 -4.34 -12.90
N ILE A 80 -11.91 -5.51 -12.66
CA ILE A 80 -12.46 -6.52 -11.73
C ILE A 80 -11.78 -6.42 -10.36
N SER A 81 -10.46 -6.20 -10.33
CA SER A 81 -9.70 -6.15 -9.08
C SER A 81 -10.06 -4.93 -8.20
N PHE A 82 -10.38 -3.77 -8.80
CA PHE A 82 -10.69 -2.55 -8.05
C PHE A 82 -11.95 -2.67 -7.18
N PRO A 83 -13.11 -3.10 -7.69
CA PRO A 83 -14.30 -3.30 -6.87
C PRO A 83 -14.08 -4.28 -5.70
N ILE A 84 -13.27 -5.31 -5.91
CA ILE A 84 -12.96 -6.32 -4.89
C ILE A 84 -12.12 -5.69 -3.77
N ILE A 85 -11.01 -5.02 -4.10
CA ILE A 85 -10.11 -4.45 -3.08
C ILE A 85 -10.75 -3.30 -2.30
N THR A 86 -11.74 -2.58 -2.86
CA THR A 86 -12.44 -1.51 -2.15
C THR A 86 -13.56 -2.03 -1.25
N SER A 87 -14.21 -3.13 -1.63
CA SER A 87 -15.40 -3.64 -0.91
C SER A 87 -15.04 -4.66 0.18
N LEU A 88 -14.09 -5.56 -0.10
CA LEU A 88 -13.77 -6.67 0.79
C LEU A 88 -13.16 -6.23 2.13
N PRO A 89 -12.18 -5.30 2.17
CA PRO A 89 -11.64 -4.80 3.44
C PRO A 89 -12.69 -4.06 4.28
N ALA A 90 -13.61 -3.34 3.63
CA ALA A 90 -14.69 -2.65 4.33
C ALA A 90 -15.64 -3.64 5.01
N CYS A 91 -15.99 -4.75 4.34
CA CYS A 91 -16.78 -5.83 4.96
C CYS A 91 -16.04 -6.45 6.15
N ILE A 92 -14.74 -6.73 6.03
CA ILE A 92 -13.93 -7.31 7.10
C ILE A 92 -13.82 -6.35 8.29
N ALA A 93 -13.59 -5.06 8.04
CA ALA A 93 -13.53 -4.04 9.07
C ALA A 93 -14.88 -3.92 9.81
N SER A 94 -15.99 -3.92 9.09
CA SER A 94 -17.34 -3.91 9.69
C SER A 94 -17.60 -5.17 10.53
N MET A 95 -17.23 -6.35 10.05
CA MET A 95 -17.34 -7.58 10.85
C MET A 95 -16.50 -7.51 12.12
N TRP A 96 -15.27 -6.98 12.03
CA TRP A 96 -14.42 -6.79 13.20
C TRP A 96 -15.06 -5.83 14.22
N GLY A 97 -15.61 -4.70 13.77
CA GLY A 97 -16.38 -3.77 14.61
C GLY A 97 -17.52 -4.44 15.37
N ILE A 98 -18.33 -5.24 14.67
CA ILE A 98 -19.47 -5.93 15.26
C ILE A 98 -19.04 -7.02 16.24
N PHE A 99 -18.12 -7.91 15.85
CA PHE A 99 -17.79 -9.09 16.68
C PHE A 99 -16.81 -8.79 17.82
N TYR A 100 -15.79 -7.98 17.57
CA TYR A 100 -14.74 -7.69 18.55
C TYR A 100 -15.13 -6.51 19.45
N PHE A 101 -15.52 -5.38 18.85
CA PHE A 101 -15.87 -4.17 19.60
C PHE A 101 -17.31 -4.14 20.09
N ARG A 102 -18.19 -5.03 19.58
CA ARG A 102 -19.62 -5.10 19.94
C ARG A 102 -20.31 -3.75 19.80
N GLU A 103 -20.03 -3.07 18.70
CA GLU A 103 -20.57 -1.72 18.43
C GLU A 103 -22.09 -1.71 18.14
N ILE A 104 -22.71 -2.90 18.01
CA ILE A 104 -24.16 -3.11 17.78
C ILE A 104 -24.69 -4.12 18.80
#